data_AF-A0A760WK76-F1
#
_entry.id   AF-A0A760WK76-F1
#
_cell.length_a   1.000
_cell.length_b   1.000
_cell.length_c   1.000
_cell.angle_alpha   90.00
_cell.angle_beta   90.00
_cell.angle_gamma   90.00
#
_symmetry.space_group_name_H-M   'P 1'
#
loop_
_entity.id
_entity.type
_entity.pdbx_description
1 polymer ?
#
loop_
_entity_poly.entity_id
_entity_poly.type
_entity_poly.pdbx_seq_one_letter_code
_entity_poly.pdbx_strand_id
1 'polypeptide(L)'
;MENLSDIITALGTTASAIAAFLAIKQTIKQRKISVTPQLVINNCQIKSHDLYDDSYSLFPISDEYYLENRPEIINAGSGVALNTSVKVEFDFNYKMLFFSASQADINEKYNILFEDVSNEKEHKKRFFIEGTHTSLLKEAETIYDLGYISPQNNNSKAIKLDLSKFYIEMLLNELLYLNKLNNKIDFVKGPSFKITYSDIDGNRYKTHYESKLKVYEQTKKINKIAFKGILEFQVNKSNWTQRGLQKIRKSYAEFMEEHNYNKYK
;
A
#
# COMPACT_ATOMS: atom_id res chain seq x y z
N MET A 1 -64.29 9.27 -24.99
CA MET A 1 -63.35 8.12 -24.86
C MET A 1 -61.94 8.48 -25.31
N GLU A 2 -61.74 9.49 -26.17
CA GLU A 2 -60.41 9.89 -26.69
C GLU A 2 -59.42 10.36 -25.60
N ASN A 3 -59.86 11.20 -24.64
CA ASN A 3 -58.96 11.74 -23.60
C ASN A 3 -58.28 10.69 -22.70
N LEU A 4 -58.91 9.53 -22.45
CA LEU A 4 -58.32 8.50 -21.59
C LEU A 4 -57.20 7.74 -22.32
N SER A 5 -57.38 7.50 -23.62
CA SER A 5 -56.39 6.87 -24.49
C SER A 5 -55.15 7.75 -24.64
N ASP A 6 -55.35 9.06 -24.78
CA ASP A 6 -54.25 10.02 -24.89
C ASP A 6 -53.47 10.16 -23.58
N ILE A 7 -54.14 10.13 -22.43
CA ILE A 7 -53.49 10.13 -21.11
C ILE A 7 -52.68 8.85 -20.90
N ILE A 8 -53.23 7.67 -21.25
CA ILE A 8 -52.52 6.39 -21.14
C ILE A 8 -51.29 6.36 -22.07
N THR A 9 -51.41 6.91 -23.27
CA THR A 9 -50.30 7.02 -24.24
C THR A 9 -49.23 8.01 -23.76
N ALA A 10 -49.63 9.15 -23.20
CA ALA A 10 -48.71 10.12 -22.61
C ALA A 10 -47.96 9.55 -21.39
N LEU A 11 -48.64 8.80 -20.53
CA LEU A 11 -48.03 8.09 -19.39
C LEU A 11 -47.10 6.96 -19.85
N GLY A 12 -47.49 6.21 -20.88
CA GLY A 12 -46.66 5.16 -21.48
C GLY A 12 -45.38 5.70 -22.12
N THR A 13 -45.46 6.84 -22.81
CA THR A 13 -44.30 7.52 -23.41
C THR A 13 -43.38 8.14 -22.36
N THR A 14 -43.92 8.76 -21.29
CA THR A 14 -43.10 9.25 -20.18
C THR A 14 -42.43 8.12 -19.40
N ALA A 15 -43.14 7.02 -19.11
CA ALA A 15 -42.56 5.85 -18.48
C ALA A 15 -41.44 5.23 -19.33
N SER A 16 -41.65 5.15 -20.64
CA SER A 16 -40.64 4.67 -21.60
C SER A 16 -39.42 5.58 -21.65
N ALA A 17 -39.61 6.90 -21.62
CA ALA A 17 -38.51 7.87 -21.59
C ALA A 17 -37.68 7.76 -20.30
N ILE A 18 -38.33 7.56 -19.15
CA ILE A 18 -37.65 7.33 -17.87
C ILE A 18 -36.85 6.03 -17.90
N ALA A 19 -37.45 4.94 -18.40
CA ALA A 19 -36.78 3.65 -18.54
C ALA A 19 -35.55 3.75 -19.47
N ALA A 20 -35.68 4.42 -20.61
CA ALA A 20 -34.57 4.66 -21.53
C ALA A 20 -33.45 5.49 -20.89
N PHE A 21 -33.79 6.55 -20.15
CA PHE A 21 -32.81 7.36 -19.43
C PHE A 21 -32.04 6.54 -18.38
N LEU A 22 -32.74 5.71 -17.61
CA LEU A 22 -32.12 4.81 -16.61
C LEU A 22 -31.23 3.76 -17.28
N ALA A 23 -31.67 3.17 -18.40
CA ALA A 23 -30.89 2.21 -19.16
C ALA A 23 -29.59 2.84 -19.70
N ILE A 24 -29.66 4.05 -20.28
CA ILE A 24 -28.48 4.80 -20.73
C ILE A 24 -27.52 5.04 -19.56
N LYS A 25 -28.03 5.50 -18.42
CA LYS A 25 -27.23 5.75 -17.21
C LYS A 25 -26.56 4.46 -16.71
N GLN A 26 -27.26 3.33 -16.75
CA GLN A 26 -26.73 2.03 -16.39
C GLN A 26 -25.64 1.57 -17.36
N THR A 27 -25.85 1.71 -18.66
CA THR A 27 -24.86 1.39 -19.70
C THR A 27 -23.59 2.23 -19.55
N ILE A 28 -23.72 3.53 -19.27
CA ILE A 28 -22.57 4.40 -19.01
C ILE A 28 -21.81 3.94 -17.77
N LYS A 29 -22.51 3.60 -16.68
CA LYS A 29 -21.89 3.10 -15.45
C LYS A 29 -21.17 1.77 -15.67
N GLN A 30 -21.79 0.84 -16.40
CA GLN A 30 -21.20 -0.45 -16.75
C GLN A 30 -19.96 -0.28 -17.63
N ARG A 31 -20.02 0.57 -18.64
CA ARG A 31 -18.87 0.90 -19.50
C ARG A 31 -17.73 1.47 -18.68
N LYS A 32 -18.01 2.42 -17.78
CA LYS A 32 -16.99 3.01 -16.89
C LYS A 32 -16.33 1.94 -16.01
N ILE A 33 -17.10 1.06 -15.38
CA ILE A 33 -16.56 -0.03 -14.54
C ILE A 33 -15.67 -0.97 -15.38
N SER A 34 -16.12 -1.33 -16.58
CA SER A 34 -15.39 -2.23 -17.49
C SER A 34 -14.05 -1.66 -17.98
N VAL A 35 -13.83 -0.35 -17.88
CA VAL A 35 -12.59 0.31 -18.33
C VAL A 35 -11.83 0.96 -17.19
N THR A 36 -12.22 0.75 -15.93
CA THR A 36 -11.53 1.33 -14.78
C THR A 36 -10.35 0.45 -14.37
N PRO A 37 -9.09 0.92 -14.46
CA PRO A 37 -7.95 0.25 -13.85
C PRO A 37 -8.03 0.27 -12.32
N GLN A 38 -7.52 -0.78 -11.67
CA GLN A 38 -7.41 -0.85 -10.22
C GLN A 38 -6.06 -1.47 -9.84
N LEU A 39 -5.11 -0.62 -9.45
CA LEU A 39 -3.77 -1.08 -9.08
C LEU A 39 -3.69 -1.52 -7.61
N VAL A 40 -3.19 -2.73 -7.40
CA VAL A 40 -3.03 -3.38 -6.09
C VAL A 40 -1.57 -3.79 -5.90
N ILE A 41 -1.00 -3.46 -4.73
CA ILE A 41 0.31 -3.97 -4.32
C ILE A 41 0.08 -5.23 -3.49
N ASN A 42 0.71 -6.32 -3.91
CA ASN A 42 0.66 -7.59 -3.20
C ASN A 42 1.57 -7.57 -1.97
N ASN A 43 1.12 -8.25 -0.92
CA ASN A 43 1.94 -8.52 0.25
C ASN A 43 3.16 -9.36 -0.14
N CYS A 44 4.32 -9.09 0.46
CA CYS A 44 5.52 -9.87 0.22
C CYS A 44 6.05 -10.52 1.50
N GLN A 45 6.63 -11.71 1.34
CA GLN A 45 7.28 -12.42 2.43
C GLN A 45 8.67 -11.85 2.67
N ILE A 46 9.00 -11.63 3.93
CA ILE A 46 10.32 -11.15 4.36
C ILE A 46 10.92 -12.19 5.28
N LYS A 47 12.17 -12.56 5.01
CA LYS A 47 12.96 -13.47 5.83
C LYS A 47 14.35 -12.90 6.00
N SER A 48 14.77 -12.70 7.23
CA SER A 48 16.16 -12.33 7.53
C SER A 48 17.03 -13.58 7.61
N HIS A 49 18.35 -13.41 7.46
CA HIS A 49 19.29 -14.41 7.98
C HIS A 49 19.49 -14.22 9.49
N ASP A 50 20.39 -14.98 10.10
CA ASP A 50 20.76 -14.80 11.51
C ASP A 50 21.50 -13.45 11.67
N LEU A 51 20.88 -12.49 12.36
CA LEU A 51 21.42 -11.17 12.67
C LEU A 51 22.06 -11.20 14.06
N TYR A 52 23.12 -10.44 14.31
CA TYR A 52 23.59 -10.20 15.67
C TYR A 52 22.55 -9.36 16.43
N ASP A 53 22.25 -9.73 17.67
CA ASP A 53 21.15 -9.12 18.44
C ASP A 53 21.54 -7.85 19.21
N ASP A 54 22.75 -7.35 18.99
CA ASP A 54 23.37 -6.23 19.70
C ASP A 54 23.95 -5.15 18.76
N SER A 55 23.78 -5.28 17.45
CA SER A 55 24.41 -4.41 16.45
C SER A 55 23.56 -4.21 15.19
N TYR A 56 23.74 -3.06 14.53
CA TYR A 56 23.11 -2.78 13.24
C TYR A 56 23.58 -3.75 12.17
N SER A 57 22.62 -4.28 11.40
CA SER A 57 22.91 -5.13 10.26
C SER A 57 22.82 -4.32 8.95
N LEU A 58 23.94 -4.25 8.23
CA LEU A 58 24.00 -3.64 6.90
C LEU A 58 23.32 -4.49 5.82
N PHE A 59 23.19 -5.80 6.02
CA PHE A 59 22.69 -6.73 4.99
C PHE A 59 21.74 -7.79 5.56
N PRO A 60 20.68 -7.43 6.30
CA PRO A 60 19.87 -8.39 7.06
C PRO A 60 19.09 -9.41 6.22
N ILE A 61 19.05 -9.26 4.90
CA ILE A 61 18.33 -10.12 3.95
C ILE A 61 19.27 -10.52 2.81
N SER A 62 19.15 -11.74 2.30
CA SER A 62 19.94 -12.16 1.14
C SER A 62 19.40 -11.58 -0.17
N ASP A 63 20.32 -11.35 -1.10
CA ASP A 63 20.02 -10.71 -2.39
C ASP A 63 19.14 -11.60 -3.25
N GLU A 64 19.44 -12.90 -3.29
CA GLU A 64 18.67 -13.89 -4.05
C GLU A 64 17.24 -13.99 -3.53
N TYR A 65 17.08 -14.06 -2.20
CA TYR A 65 15.76 -14.14 -1.58
C TYR A 65 14.94 -12.89 -1.85
N TYR A 66 15.57 -11.71 -1.75
CA TYR A 66 14.88 -10.46 -2.03
C TYR A 66 14.45 -10.36 -3.49
N LEU A 67 15.30 -10.74 -4.45
CA LEU A 67 14.99 -10.78 -5.88
C LEU A 67 13.76 -11.62 -6.20
N GLU A 68 13.62 -12.76 -5.53
CA GLU A 68 12.49 -13.67 -5.70
C GLU A 68 11.20 -13.11 -5.10
N ASN A 69 11.29 -12.50 -3.91
CA ASN A 69 10.15 -12.11 -3.06
C ASN A 69 9.86 -10.59 -3.04
N ARG A 70 10.18 -9.87 -4.11
CA ARG A 70 9.90 -8.43 -4.21
C ARG A 70 8.39 -8.14 -4.16
N PRO A 71 7.97 -6.98 -3.62
CA PRO A 71 6.59 -6.51 -3.78
C PRO A 71 6.21 -6.46 -5.25
N GLU A 72 4.98 -6.87 -5.57
CA GLU A 72 4.46 -6.86 -6.93
C GLU A 72 3.25 -5.95 -7.02
N ILE A 73 3.11 -5.25 -8.13
CA ILE A 73 1.93 -4.48 -8.46
C ILE A 73 1.18 -5.15 -9.60
N ILE A 74 -0.13 -5.31 -9.39
CA ILE A 74 -1.06 -5.92 -10.32
C ILE A 74 -2.19 -4.93 -10.63
N ASN A 75 -2.75 -5.02 -11.83
CA ASN A 75 -3.96 -4.31 -12.17
C ASN A 75 -5.16 -5.26 -12.07
N ALA A 76 -5.82 -5.28 -10.92
CA ALA A 76 -7.01 -6.09 -10.70
C ALA A 76 -8.27 -5.52 -11.40
N GLY A 77 -8.16 -4.34 -12.01
CA GLY A 77 -9.24 -3.72 -12.76
C GLY A 77 -9.35 -4.26 -14.19
N SER A 78 -10.47 -3.99 -14.84
CA SER A 78 -10.73 -4.40 -16.23
C SER A 78 -10.14 -3.43 -17.25
N GLY A 79 -9.82 -2.20 -16.81
CA GLY A 79 -9.20 -1.16 -17.64
C GLY A 79 -7.68 -1.16 -17.59
N VAL A 80 -7.05 -0.64 -18.63
CA VAL A 80 -5.61 -0.41 -18.69
C VAL A 80 -5.23 0.78 -17.81
N ALA A 81 -4.11 0.66 -17.08
CA ALA A 81 -3.48 1.78 -16.38
C ALA A 81 -2.33 2.38 -17.21
N LEU A 82 -2.41 3.67 -17.49
CA LEU A 82 -1.43 4.45 -18.25
C LEU A 82 -0.70 5.43 -17.33
N ASN A 83 0.52 5.81 -17.72
CA ASN A 83 1.36 6.79 -16.99
C ASN A 83 1.45 6.47 -15.50
N THR A 84 1.65 5.18 -15.19
CA THR A 84 1.68 4.68 -13.82
C THR A 84 3.01 5.07 -13.19
N SER A 85 2.93 5.74 -12.04
CA SER A 85 4.07 6.08 -11.21
C SER A 85 3.77 5.77 -9.75
N VAL A 86 4.78 5.30 -9.02
CA VAL A 86 4.71 4.99 -7.59
C VAL A 86 5.71 5.88 -6.87
N LYS A 87 5.20 6.78 -6.03
CA LYS A 87 6.03 7.53 -5.09
C LYS A 87 6.06 6.84 -3.73
N VAL A 88 7.24 6.56 -3.22
CA VAL A 88 7.47 5.99 -1.89
C VAL A 88 7.88 7.11 -0.94
N GLU A 89 7.19 7.20 0.20
CA GLU A 89 7.50 8.16 1.25
C GLU A 89 7.86 7.42 2.52
N PHE A 90 9.09 7.65 2.98
CA PHE A 90 9.68 7.03 4.17
C PHE A 90 10.65 7.99 4.83
N ASP A 91 10.56 8.12 6.15
CA ASP A 91 11.43 9.00 6.91
C ASP A 91 12.72 8.26 7.30
N PHE A 92 13.65 8.21 6.36
CA PHE A 92 14.96 7.58 6.58
C PHE A 92 15.74 8.28 7.69
N ASN A 93 15.71 9.61 7.76
CA ASN A 93 16.45 10.39 8.74
C ASN A 93 16.01 10.06 10.17
N TYR A 94 14.70 10.03 10.42
CA TYR A 94 14.16 9.64 11.72
C TYR A 94 14.64 8.24 12.13
N LYS A 95 14.61 7.28 11.20
CA LYS A 95 15.02 5.90 11.48
C LYS A 95 16.52 5.79 11.76
N MET A 96 17.36 6.48 11.00
CA MET A 96 18.81 6.50 11.21
C MET A 96 19.18 7.13 12.57
N LEU A 97 18.53 8.24 12.94
CA LEU A 97 18.66 8.84 14.27
C LEU A 97 18.29 7.84 15.37
N PHE A 98 17.15 7.16 15.20
CA PHE A 98 16.71 6.12 16.14
C PHE A 98 17.74 4.99 16.29
N PHE A 99 18.36 4.51 15.19
CA PHE A 99 19.38 3.46 15.25
C PHE A 99 20.65 3.92 15.94
N SER A 100 21.15 5.12 15.60
CA SER A 100 22.34 5.69 16.21
C SER A 100 22.18 5.83 17.74
N ALA A 101 21.03 6.35 18.19
CA ALA A 101 20.71 6.45 19.61
C ALA A 101 20.55 5.07 20.28
N SER A 102 19.76 4.18 19.68
CA SER A 102 19.47 2.86 20.26
C SER A 102 20.70 1.95 20.33
N GLN A 103 21.66 2.12 19.42
CA GLN A 103 22.89 1.34 19.43
C GLN A 103 23.74 1.63 20.66
N ALA A 104 23.85 2.89 21.06
CA ALA A 104 24.57 3.29 22.27
C ALA A 104 23.95 2.63 23.52
N ASP A 105 22.62 2.59 23.61
CA ASP A 105 21.90 1.97 24.73
C ASP A 105 22.06 0.43 24.78
N ILE A 106 22.17 -0.23 23.62
CA ILE A 106 22.28 -1.69 23.54
C ILE A 106 23.72 -2.17 23.75
N ASN A 107 24.69 -1.52 23.10
CA ASN A 107 26.08 -1.90 23.17
C ASN A 107 26.99 -0.71 22.86
N GLU A 108 27.52 -0.09 23.93
CA GLU A 108 28.42 1.06 23.90
C GLU A 108 29.73 0.83 23.11
N LYS A 109 30.09 -0.42 22.82
CA LYS A 109 31.31 -0.73 22.03
C LYS A 109 31.11 -0.49 20.54
N TYR A 110 29.87 -0.46 20.07
CA TYR A 110 29.53 -0.23 18.67
C TYR A 110 28.85 1.11 18.52
N ASN A 111 29.21 1.83 17.47
CA ASN A 111 28.59 3.10 17.10
C ASN A 111 28.12 3.01 15.66
N ILE A 112 27.01 3.68 15.37
CA ILE A 112 26.51 3.90 14.02
C ILE A 112 26.53 5.39 13.78
N LEU A 113 27.37 5.82 12.86
CA LEU A 113 27.39 7.17 12.34
C LEU A 113 26.75 7.14 10.95
N PHE A 114 26.12 8.25 10.58
CA PHE A 114 25.55 8.36 9.26
C PHE A 114 25.55 9.80 8.76
N GLU A 115 25.59 9.95 7.44
CA GLU A 115 25.49 11.22 6.75
C GLU A 115 24.43 11.12 5.65
N ASP A 116 23.45 12.03 5.66
CA ASP A 116 22.48 12.17 4.57
C ASP A 116 23.13 12.93 3.41
N VAL A 117 23.49 12.21 2.34
CA VAL A 117 24.07 12.74 1.11
C VAL A 117 23.04 12.75 -0.03
N SER A 118 21.75 12.79 0.31
CA SER A 118 20.65 12.78 -0.66
C SER A 118 20.63 14.04 -1.51
N ASN A 119 20.26 13.86 -2.78
CA ASN A 119 19.95 14.96 -3.69
C ASN A 119 18.47 14.90 -4.08
N GLU A 120 17.67 15.89 -3.68
CA GLU A 120 16.23 15.91 -3.92
C GLU A 120 15.86 15.85 -5.42
N LYS A 121 16.73 16.37 -6.29
CA LYS A 121 16.51 16.38 -7.74
C LYS A 121 16.62 14.99 -8.37
N GLU A 122 17.30 14.06 -7.70
CA GLU A 122 17.57 12.73 -8.23
C GLU A 122 16.50 11.70 -7.81
N HIS A 123 15.49 12.14 -7.04
CA HIS A 123 14.44 11.25 -6.51
C HIS A 123 15.00 10.03 -5.76
N LYS A 124 16.19 10.18 -5.16
CA LYS A 124 16.93 9.15 -4.45
C LYS A 124 17.27 9.65 -3.04
N LYS A 125 17.14 8.75 -2.07
CA LYS A 125 17.67 8.93 -0.72
C LYS A 125 18.99 8.17 -0.61
N ARG A 126 20.04 8.86 -0.16
CA ARG A 126 21.38 8.30 -0.03
C ARG A 126 21.96 8.58 1.34
N PHE A 127 22.48 7.54 1.97
CA PHE A 127 23.07 7.61 3.28
C PHE A 127 24.44 6.94 3.26
N PHE A 128 25.46 7.67 3.69
CA PHE A 128 26.73 7.06 4.06
C PHE A 128 26.57 6.54 5.48
N ILE A 129 26.73 5.24 5.69
CA ILE A 129 26.58 4.60 7.00
C ILE A 129 27.94 4.07 7.41
N GLU A 130 28.41 4.51 8.57
CA GLU A 130 29.70 4.12 9.13
C GLU A 130 29.52 3.40 10.46
N GLY A 131 30.30 2.34 10.66
CA GLY A 131 30.49 1.67 11.93
C GLY A 131 31.98 1.41 12.18
N THR A 132 32.29 0.68 13.25
CA THR A 132 33.66 0.55 13.80
C THR A 132 34.73 0.15 12.77
N HIS A 133 34.37 -0.58 11.70
CA HIS A 133 35.32 -0.99 10.64
C HIS A 133 34.74 -0.99 9.23
N THR A 134 33.57 -0.40 9.00
CA THR A 134 32.90 -0.48 7.70
C THR A 134 32.17 0.80 7.42
N SER A 135 32.33 1.29 6.19
CA SER A 135 31.54 2.37 5.66
C SER A 135 30.92 1.94 4.34
N LEU A 136 29.64 2.26 4.15
CA LEU A 136 28.91 1.88 2.94
C LEU A 136 27.88 2.96 2.58
N LEU A 137 27.81 3.26 1.28
CA LEU A 137 26.72 4.06 0.72
C LEU A 137 25.49 3.17 0.51
N LYS A 138 24.38 3.53 1.15
CA LYS A 138 23.06 2.95 0.90
C LYS A 138 22.21 3.94 0.11
N GLU A 139 21.45 3.41 -0.85
CA GLU A 139 20.56 4.20 -1.70
C GLU A 139 19.15 3.59 -1.77
N ALA A 140 18.15 4.45 -1.82
CA ALA A 140 16.77 4.08 -2.12
C ALA A 140 16.13 5.07 -3.10
N GLU A 141 15.57 4.54 -4.18
CA GLU A 141 14.72 5.33 -5.08
C GLU A 141 13.37 5.63 -4.39
N THR A 142 12.86 6.83 -4.63
CA THR A 142 11.62 7.33 -4.04
C THR A 142 10.49 7.47 -5.06
N ILE A 143 10.80 7.38 -6.36
CA ILE A 143 9.83 7.44 -7.45
C ILE A 143 10.16 6.31 -8.43
N TYR A 144 9.15 5.55 -8.79
CA TYR A 144 9.23 4.44 -9.74
C TYR A 144 8.22 4.66 -10.86
N ASP A 145 8.71 4.85 -12.08
CA ASP A 145 7.87 4.99 -13.26
C ASP A 145 7.66 3.63 -13.92
N LEU A 146 6.43 3.14 -13.84
CA LEU A 146 6.04 1.82 -14.32
C LEU A 146 5.38 1.88 -15.72
N GLY A 147 5.03 3.09 -16.17
CA GLY A 147 4.46 3.30 -17.49
C GLY A 147 3.08 2.66 -17.64
N TYR A 148 3.01 1.59 -18.43
CA TYR A 148 1.77 0.92 -18.83
C TYR A 148 1.58 -0.40 -18.04
N ILE A 149 0.40 -0.59 -17.45
CA ILE A 149 0.02 -1.82 -16.75
C ILE A 149 -1.30 -2.36 -17.31
N SER A 150 -1.25 -3.54 -17.92
CA SER A 150 -2.41 -4.24 -18.47
C SER A 150 -3.32 -4.76 -17.36
N PRO A 151 -4.64 -4.88 -17.59
CA PRO A 151 -5.53 -5.67 -16.74
C PRO A 151 -4.96 -7.06 -16.47
N GLN A 152 -5.16 -7.55 -15.25
CA GLN A 152 -4.72 -8.88 -14.88
C GLN A 152 -5.64 -9.92 -15.52
N ASN A 153 -5.15 -10.53 -16.60
CA ASN A 153 -5.79 -11.64 -17.29
C ASN A 153 -4.99 -12.93 -16.99
N ASN A 154 -5.50 -14.11 -17.37
CA ASN A 154 -4.85 -15.40 -17.10
C ASN A 154 -3.37 -15.52 -17.57
N ASN A 155 -2.89 -14.61 -18.44
CA ASN A 155 -1.53 -14.60 -18.98
C ASN A 155 -0.69 -13.34 -18.63
N SER A 156 -1.22 -12.36 -17.90
CA SER A 156 -0.46 -11.15 -17.58
C SER A 156 0.48 -11.39 -16.40
N LYS A 157 1.78 -11.14 -16.57
CA LYS A 157 2.75 -11.19 -15.47
C LYS A 157 2.57 -9.99 -14.55
N ALA A 158 2.59 -10.23 -13.25
CA ALA A 158 2.68 -9.17 -12.25
C ALA A 158 3.97 -8.36 -12.47
N ILE A 159 3.91 -7.06 -12.23
CA ILE A 159 5.08 -6.20 -12.33
C ILE A 159 5.78 -6.19 -10.97
N LYS A 160 7.00 -6.71 -10.92
CA LYS A 160 7.83 -6.61 -9.72
C LYS A 160 8.24 -5.15 -9.53
N LEU A 161 7.95 -4.59 -8.36
CA LEU A 161 8.48 -3.29 -7.96
C LEU A 161 9.95 -3.48 -7.60
N ASP A 162 10.83 -2.73 -8.26
CA ASP A 162 12.27 -2.71 -7.93
C ASP A 162 12.53 -1.85 -6.69
N LEU A 163 11.82 -2.15 -5.60
CA LEU A 163 11.97 -1.44 -4.35
C LEU A 163 13.41 -1.64 -3.85
N SER A 164 14.04 -0.59 -3.34
CA SER A 164 15.38 -0.75 -2.75
C SER A 164 15.32 -1.67 -1.52
N LYS A 165 16.27 -2.59 -1.43
CA LYS A 165 16.50 -3.40 -0.22
C LYS A 165 16.62 -2.52 1.02
N PHE A 166 17.16 -1.32 0.88
CA PHE A 166 17.39 -0.41 1.99
C PHE A 166 16.10 -0.13 2.79
N TYR A 167 14.92 -0.05 2.16
CA TYR A 167 13.66 0.04 2.90
C TYR A 167 13.46 -1.13 3.86
N ILE A 168 13.69 -2.36 3.39
CA ILE A 168 13.54 -3.58 4.20
C ILE A 168 14.61 -3.66 5.29
N GLU A 169 15.85 -3.27 4.97
CA GLU A 169 16.96 -3.23 5.92
C GLU A 169 16.62 -2.33 7.12
N MET A 170 16.05 -1.14 6.86
CA MET A 170 15.60 -0.23 7.91
C MET A 170 14.52 -0.86 8.78
N LEU A 171 13.54 -1.56 8.20
CA LEU A 171 12.46 -2.21 8.97
C LEU A 171 12.96 -3.38 9.82
N LEU A 172 13.88 -4.19 9.29
CA LEU A 172 14.46 -5.31 10.03
C LEU A 172 15.35 -4.84 11.17
N ASN A 173 16.15 -3.79 10.97
CA ASN A 173 16.94 -3.19 12.05
C ASN A 173 16.03 -2.55 13.11
N GLU A 174 14.96 -1.86 12.72
CA GLU A 174 14.01 -1.33 13.70
C GLU A 174 13.38 -2.43 14.55
N LEU A 175 12.95 -3.54 13.92
CA LEU A 175 12.48 -4.71 14.67
C LEU A 175 13.54 -5.26 15.62
N LEU A 176 14.80 -5.33 15.18
CA LEU A 176 15.93 -5.79 15.98
C LEU A 176 16.10 -4.95 17.25
N TYR A 177 16.27 -3.63 17.11
CA TYR A 177 16.41 -2.69 18.22
C TYR A 177 15.23 -2.75 19.17
N LEU A 178 14.01 -2.69 18.62
CA LEU A 178 12.82 -2.70 19.44
C LEU A 178 12.61 -4.04 20.17
N ASN A 179 12.99 -5.18 19.57
CA ASN A 179 12.95 -6.47 20.26
C ASN A 179 13.90 -6.50 21.46
N LYS A 180 15.07 -5.88 21.33
CA LYS A 180 16.09 -5.82 22.38
C LYS A 180 15.72 -4.84 23.50
N LEU A 181 15.19 -3.66 23.15
CA LEU A 181 14.83 -2.61 24.11
C LEU A 181 13.51 -2.89 24.84
N ASN A 182 12.46 -3.28 24.11
CA ASN A 182 11.09 -3.29 24.64
C ASN A 182 10.52 -4.69 24.90
N ASN A 183 11.28 -5.75 24.62
CA ASN A 183 10.85 -7.15 24.71
C ASN A 183 9.51 -7.44 23.98
N LYS A 184 9.64 -7.90 22.73
CA LYS A 184 8.58 -8.29 21.77
C LYS A 184 7.85 -7.13 21.11
N ILE A 185 7.91 -7.13 19.78
CA ILE A 185 7.17 -6.23 18.88
C ILE A 185 6.56 -7.10 17.77
N ASP A 186 5.26 -6.94 17.55
CA ASP A 186 4.53 -7.73 16.54
C ASP A 186 4.63 -7.11 15.14
N PHE A 187 4.87 -5.81 15.04
CA PHE A 187 5.01 -5.11 13.76
C PHE A 187 5.79 -3.79 13.85
N VAL A 188 6.34 -3.36 12.72
CA VAL A 188 6.88 -2.01 12.52
C VAL A 188 6.20 -1.33 11.34
N LYS A 189 6.02 -0.01 11.42
CA LYS A 189 5.44 0.78 10.35
C LYS A 189 6.44 0.96 9.22
N GLY A 190 6.01 0.61 8.01
CA GLY A 190 6.79 0.70 6.79
C GLY A 190 6.59 2.01 6.02
N PRO A 191 7.18 2.10 4.81
CA PRO A 191 6.94 3.18 3.86
C PRO A 191 5.46 3.32 3.47
N SER A 192 5.07 4.53 3.08
CA SER A 192 3.80 4.77 2.41
C SER A 192 4.01 4.88 0.89
N PHE A 193 3.04 4.43 0.11
CA PHE A 193 3.10 4.37 -1.34
C PHE A 193 1.95 5.17 -1.95
N LYS A 194 2.28 6.13 -2.80
CA LYS A 194 1.32 6.93 -3.56
C LYS A 194 1.40 6.50 -5.02
N ILE A 195 0.40 5.74 -5.44
CA ILE A 195 0.28 5.26 -6.82
C ILE A 195 -0.58 6.26 -7.58
N THR A 196 -0.08 6.76 -8.70
CA THR A 196 -0.82 7.62 -9.64
C THR A 196 -0.83 6.99 -11.02
N TYR A 197 -1.99 6.99 -11.67
CA TYR A 197 -2.18 6.42 -13.00
C TYR A 197 -3.37 7.08 -13.69
N SER A 198 -3.51 6.89 -14.99
CA SER A 198 -4.65 7.33 -15.78
C SER A 198 -5.32 6.16 -16.50
N ASP A 199 -6.61 6.24 -16.79
CA ASP A 199 -7.25 5.31 -17.73
C ASP A 199 -7.10 5.78 -19.19
N ILE A 200 -7.60 4.97 -20.12
CA ILE A 200 -7.60 5.26 -21.56
C ILE A 200 -8.41 6.50 -21.93
N ASP A 201 -9.38 6.88 -21.10
CA ASP A 201 -10.22 8.06 -21.29
C ASP A 201 -9.58 9.33 -20.67
N GLY A 202 -8.36 9.21 -20.11
CA GLY A 202 -7.60 10.31 -19.51
C GLY A 202 -8.01 10.66 -18.08
N ASN A 203 -8.88 9.88 -17.44
CA ASN A 203 -9.22 10.11 -16.03
C ASN A 203 -8.03 9.72 -15.15
N ARG A 204 -7.69 10.59 -14.21
CA ARG A 204 -6.58 10.37 -13.28
C ARG A 204 -7.04 9.74 -11.98
N TYR A 205 -6.31 8.73 -11.54
CA TYR A 205 -6.55 8.01 -10.30
C TYR A 205 -5.34 8.14 -9.38
N LYS A 206 -5.62 8.13 -8.08
CA LYS A 206 -4.60 8.13 -7.03
C LYS A 206 -5.02 7.15 -5.94
N THR A 207 -4.10 6.27 -5.57
CA THR A 207 -4.29 5.32 -4.48
C THR A 207 -3.14 5.46 -3.49
N HIS A 208 -3.47 5.52 -2.20
CA HIS A 208 -2.51 5.61 -1.12
C HIS A 208 -2.48 4.31 -0.35
N TYR A 209 -1.31 3.72 -0.21
CA TYR A 209 -1.06 2.55 0.62
C TYR A 209 -0.16 2.92 1.79
N GLU A 210 -0.44 2.32 2.94
CA GLU A 210 0.49 2.25 4.05
C GLU A 210 1.00 0.82 4.14
N SER A 211 2.30 0.66 4.42
CA SER A 211 2.87 -0.65 4.66
C SER A 211 3.23 -0.85 6.11
N LYS A 212 3.25 -2.10 6.54
CA LYS A 212 3.78 -2.52 7.85
C LYS A 212 4.43 -3.88 7.73
N LEU A 213 5.56 -4.08 8.39
CA LEU A 213 6.20 -5.38 8.47
C LEU A 213 5.67 -6.09 9.72
N LYS A 214 4.89 -7.14 9.52
CA LYS A 214 4.36 -7.98 10.60
C LYS A 214 5.21 -9.23 10.75
N VAL A 215 5.70 -9.48 11.96
CA VAL A 215 6.50 -10.68 12.27
C VAL A 215 5.57 -11.78 12.74
N TYR A 216 5.73 -12.99 12.20
CA TYR A 216 4.99 -14.17 12.67
C TYR A 216 5.90 -15.24 13.28
N GLU A 217 7.20 -15.22 12.97
CA GLU A 217 8.18 -16.15 13.53
C GLU A 217 9.46 -15.41 13.88
N GLN A 218 9.99 -15.72 15.07
CA GLN A 218 11.26 -15.22 15.55
C GLN A 218 12.08 -16.39 16.09
N THR A 219 13.29 -16.56 15.58
CA THR A 219 14.21 -17.61 16.02
C THR A 219 15.36 -16.95 16.77
N LYS A 220 15.53 -17.28 18.05
CA LYS A 220 16.66 -16.81 18.87
C LYS A 220 17.74 -17.88 18.98
N LYS A 221 18.99 -17.48 18.76
CA LYS A 221 20.22 -18.25 19.00
C LYS A 221 21.12 -17.44 19.93
N ILE A 222 22.25 -18.02 20.37
CA ILE A 222 23.23 -17.29 21.18
C ILE A 222 23.70 -16.04 20.40
N ASN A 223 23.45 -14.86 20.97
CA ASN A 223 23.75 -13.53 20.41
C ASN A 223 23.22 -13.27 19.00
N LYS A 224 22.22 -14.05 18.57
CA LYS A 224 21.68 -13.94 17.21
C LYS A 224 20.16 -14.12 17.17
N ILE A 225 19.54 -13.49 16.20
CA ILE A 225 18.11 -13.48 16.00
C ILE A 225 17.78 -13.48 14.51
N ALA A 226 16.77 -14.24 14.12
CA ALA A 226 16.23 -14.24 12.77
C ALA A 226 14.71 -13.98 12.81
N PHE A 227 14.22 -13.30 11.79
CA PHE A 227 12.83 -12.91 11.64
C PHE A 227 12.24 -13.52 10.36
N LYS A 228 11.00 -14.01 10.46
CA LYS A 228 10.13 -14.19 9.30
C LYS A 228 8.85 -13.40 9.49
N GLY A 229 8.46 -12.72 8.42
CA GLY A 229 7.34 -11.80 8.44
C GLY A 229 6.71 -11.61 7.07
N ILE A 230 5.70 -10.76 7.05
CA ILE A 230 5.01 -10.31 5.85
C ILE A 230 5.02 -8.79 5.86
N LEU A 231 5.49 -8.18 4.78
CA LEU A 231 5.26 -6.78 4.51
C LEU A 231 3.85 -6.65 3.93
N GLU A 232 2.93 -6.17 4.77
CA GLU A 232 1.53 -5.99 4.41
C GLU A 232 1.33 -4.59 3.83
N PHE A 233 0.59 -4.49 2.72
CA PHE A 233 0.18 -3.23 2.12
C PHE A 233 -1.32 -3.05 2.29
N GLN A 234 -1.72 -1.91 2.87
CA GLN A 234 -3.12 -1.61 3.14
C GLN A 234 -3.49 -0.27 2.52
N VAL A 235 -4.58 -0.24 1.75
CA VAL A 235 -5.12 1.02 1.21
C VAL A 235 -5.55 1.91 2.36
N ASN A 236 -5.03 3.12 2.43
CA ASN A 236 -5.52 4.13 3.35
C ASN A 236 -6.90 4.61 2.85
N LYS A 237 -7.96 3.99 3.38
CA LYS A 237 -9.34 4.33 3.03
C LYS A 237 -9.64 5.68 3.68
N SER A 238 -9.80 6.72 2.85
CA SER A 238 -10.30 8.03 3.27
C SER A 238 -11.54 7.87 4.17
N ASN A 239 -11.51 8.48 5.36
CA ASN A 239 -12.63 8.53 6.31
C ASN A 239 -13.91 9.12 5.70
N TRP A 240 -13.83 9.82 4.56
CA TRP A 240 -14.98 10.47 3.94
C TRP A 240 -15.96 9.47 3.32
N THR A 241 -15.46 8.44 2.63
CA THR A 241 -16.30 7.35 2.09
C THR A 241 -16.90 6.48 3.20
N GLN A 242 -16.19 6.28 4.31
CA GLN A 242 -16.75 5.59 5.48
C GLN A 242 -17.88 6.38 6.15
N ARG A 243 -17.72 7.71 6.32
CA ARG A 243 -18.77 8.58 6.86
C ARG A 243 -20.00 8.64 5.94
N GLY A 244 -19.80 8.64 4.62
CA GLY A 244 -20.89 8.56 3.63
C GLY A 244 -21.65 7.24 3.72
N LEU A 245 -20.94 6.11 3.79
CA LEU A 245 -21.55 4.78 3.94
C LEU A 245 -22.26 4.61 5.29
N GLN A 246 -21.74 5.19 6.37
CA GLN A 246 -22.43 5.22 7.67
C GLN A 246 -23.73 6.03 7.63
N LYS A 247 -23.74 7.19 6.94
CA LYS A 247 -24.97 7.97 6.74
C LYS A 247 -26.02 7.20 5.94
N ILE A 248 -25.62 6.51 4.87
CA ILE A 248 -26.52 5.69 4.06
C ILE A 248 -27.08 4.53 4.87
N ARG A 249 -26.23 3.83 5.65
CA ARG A 249 -26.68 2.73 6.53
C ARG A 249 -27.64 3.22 7.62
N LYS A 250 -27.38 4.38 8.21
CA LYS A 250 -28.25 4.99 9.22
C LYS A 250 -29.60 5.40 8.63
N SER A 251 -29.61 6.08 7.48
CA SER A 251 -30.83 6.45 6.76
C SER A 251 -31.65 5.24 6.31
N TYR A 252 -31.01 4.16 5.88
CA TYR A 252 -31.70 2.90 5.53
C TYR A 252 -32.28 2.21 6.77
N ALA A 253 -31.55 2.18 7.89
CA ALA A 253 -32.07 1.66 9.15
C ALA A 253 -33.27 2.46 9.66
N GLU A 254 -33.21 3.80 9.59
CA GLU A 254 -34.32 4.70 9.94
C GLU A 254 -35.53 4.47 9.03
N PHE A 255 -35.32 4.34 7.71
CA PHE A 255 -36.39 4.01 6.76
C PHE A 255 -37.05 2.66 7.05
N MET A 256 -36.25 1.64 7.38
CA MET A 256 -36.75 0.31 7.75
C MET A 256 -37.46 0.30 9.10
N GLU A 257 -37.08 1.15 10.05
CA GLU A 257 -37.80 1.34 11.32
C GLU A 257 -39.13 2.06 11.13
N GLU A 258 -39.19 3.04 10.24
CA GLU A 258 -40.38 3.83 9.93
C GLU A 258 -41.41 3.03 9.10
N HIS A 259 -40.94 2.08 8.28
CA HIS A 259 -41.78 1.21 7.44
C HIS A 259 -41.89 -0.23 7.97
N ASN A 260 -41.51 -0.48 9.22
CA ASN A 260 -41.71 -1.77 9.87
C ASN A 260 -43.17 -1.91 10.31
N TYR A 261 -44.00 -2.51 9.45
CA TYR A 261 -45.43 -2.79 9.68
C TYR A 261 -45.73 -3.76 10.85
N ASN A 262 -44.72 -4.21 11.61
CA ASN A 262 -44.87 -5.10 12.76
C ASN A 262 -44.92 -4.38 14.12
N LYS A 263 -45.14 -3.06 14.17
CA LYS A 263 -45.21 -2.30 15.44
C LYS A 263 -46.60 -2.19 16.08
N TYR A 264 -47.61 -2.90 15.58
CA TYR A 264 -48.89 -3.07 16.28
C TYR A 264 -49.25 -4.55 16.35
N LYS A 265 -49.09 -5.10 17.56
CA LYS A 265 -49.85 -6.26 18.04
C LYS A 265 -50.82 -5.74 19.09
#